data_AF-G4YS48-F1
#
_entry.id   AF-G4YS48-F1
#
_cell.length_a   1.000
_cell.length_b   1.000
_cell.length_c   1.000
_cell.angle_alpha   90.00
_cell.angle_beta   90.00
_cell.angle_gamma   90.00
#
_symmetry.space_group_name_H-M   'P 1'
#
loop_
_entity.id
_entity.type
_entity.pdbx_description
1 polymer ?
#
loop_
_entity_poly.entity_id
_entity_poly.type
_entity_poly.pdbx_seq_one_letter_code
_entity_poly.pdbx_strand_id
1 'polypeptide(L)'
;MGRGAPLTDIERGRIQGLHEDGLGLRQIARQVKRSVGAINRVLFVTPTERKPPGPATSLSERETRYLVRTAAKGQLSAKQLKEELKLSTSVRTIQRVLASQAS
;
A
#
# COMPACT_ATOMS: atom_id res chain seq x y z
N MET A 1 -17.65 2.16 8.47
CA MET A 1 -18.08 1.61 7.17
C MET A 1 -16.93 1.76 6.18
N GLY A 2 -16.56 0.67 5.49
CA GLY A 2 -15.51 0.70 4.47
C GLY A 2 -15.92 1.56 3.27
N ARG A 3 -14.92 2.04 2.50
CA ARG A 3 -15.21 2.68 1.21
C ARG A 3 -15.85 1.62 0.30
N GLY A 4 -16.90 2.01 -0.43
CA GLY A 4 -17.50 1.16 -1.46
C GLY A 4 -16.54 0.90 -2.62
N ALA A 5 -16.97 0.10 -3.59
CA ALA A 5 -16.18 -0.24 -4.78
C ALA A 5 -15.60 1.03 -5.44
N PRO A 6 -14.35 0.96 -5.96
CA PRO A 6 -13.74 2.09 -6.66
C PRO A 6 -14.61 2.55 -7.83
N LEU A 7 -14.48 3.82 -8.20
CA LEU A 7 -15.13 4.33 -9.41
C LEU A 7 -14.39 3.80 -10.63
N THR A 8 -15.15 3.37 -11.63
CA THR A 8 -14.60 3.00 -12.94
C THR A 8 -14.24 4.25 -13.74
N ASP A 9 -13.36 4.10 -14.73
CA ASP A 9 -12.97 5.23 -15.57
C ASP A 9 -14.17 5.83 -16.33
N ILE A 10 -15.13 5.00 -16.73
CA ILE A 10 -16.39 5.43 -17.35
C ILE A 10 -17.20 6.29 -16.38
N GLU A 11 -17.33 5.89 -15.11
CA GLU A 11 -18.02 6.70 -14.11
C GLU A 11 -17.31 8.02 -13.86
N ARG A 12 -15.97 8.03 -13.85
CA ARG A 12 -15.17 9.25 -13.67
C ARG A 12 -15.38 10.23 -14.83
N GLY A 13 -15.32 9.75 -16.07
CA GLY A 13 -15.59 10.58 -17.25
C GLY A 13 -17.01 11.14 -17.27
N ARG A 14 -18.01 10.33 -16.89
CA ARG A 14 -19.39 10.79 -16.76
C ARG A 14 -19.55 11.88 -15.70
N ILE A 15 -18.87 11.76 -14.55
CA ILE A 15 -18.87 12.78 -13.50
C ILE A 15 -18.26 14.10 -14.00
N GLN A 16 -17.15 14.03 -14.75
CA GLN A 16 -16.50 15.19 -15.33
C GLN A 16 -17.43 15.90 -16.32
N GLY A 17 -17.99 15.18 -17.29
CA GLY A 17 -18.91 15.77 -18.27
C GLY A 17 -20.14 16.43 -17.63
N LEU A 18 -20.79 15.76 -16.67
CA LEU A 18 -21.94 16.36 -15.97
C LEU A 18 -21.58 17.61 -15.16
N HIS A 19 -20.35 17.68 -14.64
CA HIS A 19 -19.88 18.87 -13.93
C HIS A 19 -19.57 20.01 -14.90
N GLU A 20 -18.99 19.70 -16.06
CA GLU A 20 -18.76 20.66 -17.16
C GLU A 20 -20.07 21.23 -17.70
N ASP A 21 -21.13 20.41 -17.76
CA ASP A 21 -22.51 20.82 -18.08
C ASP A 21 -23.17 21.68 -16.97
N GLY A 22 -22.47 21.95 -15.86
CA GLY A 22 -22.91 22.84 -14.78
C GLY A 22 -23.85 22.18 -13.75
N LEU A 23 -23.99 20.85 -13.73
CA LEU A 23 -24.85 20.19 -12.74
C LEU A 23 -24.24 20.27 -11.32
N GLY A 24 -25.11 20.44 -10.33
CA GLY A 24 -24.71 20.45 -8.93
C GLY A 24 -24.29 19.06 -8.43
N LEU A 25 -23.33 19.00 -7.50
CA LEU A 25 -22.77 17.75 -6.97
C LEU A 25 -23.81 16.74 -6.46
N ARG A 26 -24.90 17.21 -5.85
CA ARG A 26 -26.00 16.34 -5.37
C ARG A 26 -26.84 15.75 -6.50
N GLN A 27 -26.97 16.46 -7.63
CA GLN A 27 -27.68 15.96 -8.81
C GLN A 27 -26.83 14.89 -9.49
N ILE A 28 -25.54 15.16 -9.67
CA ILE A 28 -24.57 14.19 -10.19
C ILE A 28 -24.57 12.91 -9.32
N ALA A 29 -24.60 13.06 -7.99
CA ALA A 29 -24.66 11.93 -7.05
C ALA A 29 -25.87 11.02 -7.29
N ARG A 30 -27.05 11.61 -7.50
CA ARG A 30 -28.28 10.86 -7.78
C ARG A 30 -28.21 10.16 -9.13
N GLN A 31 -27.67 10.81 -10.16
CA GLN A 31 -27.60 10.29 -11.52
C GLN A 31 -26.58 9.16 -11.67
N VAL A 32 -25.40 9.30 -11.07
CA VAL A 32 -24.32 8.30 -11.11
C VAL A 32 -24.47 7.25 -10.00
N LYS A 33 -25.43 7.44 -9.08
CA LYS A 33 -25.68 6.56 -7.92
C LYS A 33 -24.43 6.39 -7.03
N ARG A 34 -23.67 7.46 -6.86
CA ARG A 34 -22.46 7.51 -6.01
C ARG A 34 -22.60 8.59 -4.95
N SER A 35 -21.81 8.49 -3.88
CA SER A 35 -21.86 9.47 -2.80
C SER A 35 -21.31 10.83 -3.25
N VAL A 36 -21.78 11.91 -2.63
CA VAL A 36 -21.25 13.27 -2.89
C VAL A 36 -19.74 13.34 -2.63
N GLY A 37 -19.25 12.63 -1.60
CA GLY A 37 -17.82 12.55 -1.31
C GLY A 37 -17.01 11.80 -2.38
N ALA A 38 -17.60 10.81 -3.06
CA ALA A 38 -16.96 10.14 -4.19
C ALA A 38 -16.82 11.10 -5.38
N ILE A 39 -17.85 11.89 -5.68
CA ILE A 39 -17.81 12.91 -6.74
C ILE A 39 -16.79 13.99 -6.43
N ASN A 40 -16.77 14.50 -5.19
CA ASN A 40 -15.82 15.52 -4.76
C ASN A 40 -14.37 15.05 -4.97
N ARG A 41 -14.07 13.77 -4.65
CA ARG A 41 -12.75 13.18 -4.94
C ARG A 41 -12.40 13.07 -6.42
N VAL A 42 -13.38 12.93 -7.31
CA VAL A 42 -13.11 12.86 -8.75
C VAL A 42 -12.81 14.25 -9.31
N LEU A 43 -13.56 15.26 -8.87
CA LEU A 43 -13.48 16.62 -9.43
C LEU A 43 -12.36 17.46 -8.83
N PHE A 44 -12.10 17.33 -7.53
CA PHE A 44 -11.24 18.27 -6.80
C PHE A 44 -10.00 17.64 -6.17
N VAL A 45 -9.92 16.31 -6.08
CA VAL A 45 -8.76 15.63 -5.51
C VAL A 45 -7.88 15.08 -6.64
N THR A 46 -6.66 15.60 -6.74
CA THR A 46 -5.64 15.06 -7.63
C THR A 46 -5.29 13.63 -7.21
N PRO A 47 -5.35 12.64 -8.12
CA PRO A 47 -4.91 11.30 -7.80
C PRO A 47 -3.44 11.33 -7.40
N THR A 48 -3.12 10.82 -6.21
CA THR A 48 -1.74 10.49 -5.89
C THR A 48 -1.39 9.18 -6.58
N GLU A 49 -0.38 9.20 -7.45
CA GLU A 49 0.12 8.00 -8.13
C GLU A 49 0.78 7.02 -7.14
N ARG A 50 1.15 7.50 -5.96
CA ARG A 50 1.86 6.70 -4.97
C ARG A 50 0.86 5.94 -4.11
N LYS A 51 0.89 4.61 -4.24
CA LYS A 51 0.28 3.73 -3.23
C LYS A 51 0.85 4.11 -1.86
N PRO A 52 0.02 4.22 -0.81
CA PRO A 52 0.54 4.42 0.53
C PRO A 52 1.53 3.29 0.83
N PRO A 53 2.67 3.58 1.47
CA PRO A 53 3.60 2.55 1.87
C PRO A 53 2.87 1.53 2.73
N GLY A 54 3.28 0.27 2.61
CA GLY A 54 2.78 -0.78 3.49
C GLY A 54 3.13 -0.50 4.95
N PRO A 55 2.62 -1.33 5.88
CA PRO A 55 2.99 -1.26 7.28
C PRO A 55 4.51 -1.26 7.45
N ALA A 56 5.00 -0.54 8.48
CA ALA A 56 6.41 -0.52 8.81
C ALA A 56 6.95 -1.96 8.96
N THR A 57 8.15 -2.20 8.44
CA THR A 57 8.79 -3.51 8.55
C THR A 57 9.16 -3.80 10.00
N SER A 58 9.04 -5.06 10.42
CA SER A 58 9.42 -5.47 11.78
C SER A 58 10.93 -5.44 12.03
N LEU A 59 11.74 -5.33 10.98
CA LEU A 59 13.18 -5.14 11.04
C LEU A 59 13.51 -3.73 10.59
N SER A 60 14.40 -3.08 11.33
CA SER A 60 15.06 -1.86 10.88
C SER A 60 16.00 -2.14 9.72
N GLU A 61 16.35 -1.10 8.98
CA GLU A 61 17.31 -1.19 7.88
C GLU A 61 18.69 -1.67 8.38
N ARG A 62 19.09 -1.27 9.59
CA ARG A 62 20.35 -1.69 10.22
C ARG A 62 20.34 -3.19 10.54
N GLU A 63 19.27 -3.69 11.14
CA GLU A 63 19.12 -5.12 11.43
C GLU A 63 19.09 -5.95 10.16
N THR A 64 18.41 -5.47 9.12
CA THR A 64 18.35 -6.11 7.80
C THR A 64 19.76 -6.24 7.20
N ARG A 65 20.53 -5.14 7.18
CA ARG A 65 21.92 -5.16 6.68
C ARG A 65 22.81 -6.10 7.50
N TYR A 66 22.66 -6.08 8.82
CA TYR A 66 23.48 -6.91 9.69
C TYR A 66 23.16 -8.40 9.49
N LEU A 67 21.88 -8.74 9.37
CA LEU A 67 21.38 -10.09 9.06
C LEU A 67 21.87 -10.62 7.71
N VAL A 68 21.83 -9.80 6.66
CA VAL A 68 22.34 -10.21 5.34
C VAL A 68 23.85 -10.44 5.39
N ARG A 69 24.58 -9.57 6.08
CA ARG A 69 26.04 -9.69 6.22
C ARG A 69 26.45 -10.92 7.05
N THR A 70 25.72 -11.26 8.11
CA THR A 70 26.03 -12.46 8.91
C THR A 70 25.62 -13.73 8.18
N ALA A 71 24.47 -13.74 7.50
CA ALA A 71 24.06 -14.87 6.66
C ALA A 71 25.07 -15.16 5.54
N ALA A 72 25.64 -14.12 4.91
CA ALA A 72 26.66 -14.24 3.87
C ALA A 72 27.98 -14.86 4.37
N LYS A 73 28.28 -14.84 5.67
CA LYS A 73 29.47 -15.49 6.25
C LYS A 73 29.32 -17.01 6.37
N GLY A 74 28.10 -17.54 6.30
CA GLY A 74 27.82 -18.95 6.15
C GLY A 74 27.50 -19.75 7.44
N GLN A 75 26.82 -20.87 7.20
CA GLN A 75 26.39 -21.99 8.09
C GLN A 75 25.36 -21.72 9.19
N LEU A 76 24.85 -20.51 9.33
CA LEU A 76 23.79 -20.25 10.32
C LEU A 76 22.41 -20.42 9.70
N SER A 77 21.61 -21.29 10.31
CA SER A 77 20.18 -21.38 10.02
C SER A 77 19.45 -20.10 10.43
N ALA A 78 18.27 -19.84 9.86
CA ALA A 78 17.45 -18.68 10.22
C ALA A 78 17.10 -18.61 11.72
N LYS A 79 17.01 -19.76 12.41
CA LYS A 79 16.80 -19.83 13.85
C LYS A 79 18.05 -19.37 14.63
N GLN A 80 19.23 -19.86 14.24
CA GLN A 80 20.50 -19.45 14.85
C GLN A 80 20.77 -17.95 14.63
N LEU A 81 20.49 -17.43 13.43
CA LEU A 81 20.58 -16.00 13.14
C LEU A 81 19.67 -15.17 14.06
N LYS A 82 18.47 -15.64 14.38
CA LYS A 82 17.57 -14.95 15.32
C LYS A 82 18.19 -14.82 16.70
N GLU A 83 18.75 -15.91 17.20
CA GLU A 83 19.33 -16.00 18.55
C GLU A 83 20.63 -15.18 18.65
N GLU A 84 21.52 -15.32 17.66
CA GLU A 84 22.80 -14.60 17.62
C GLU A 84 22.61 -13.09 17.47
N LEU A 85 21.69 -12.66 16.60
CA LEU A 85 21.39 -11.26 16.35
C LEU A 85 20.38 -10.68 17.36
N LYS A 86 19.88 -11.49 18.29
CA LYS A 86 18.87 -11.13 19.29
C LYS A 86 17.64 -10.42 18.69
N LEU A 87 17.21 -10.88 17.51
CA LEU A 87 16.08 -10.27 16.79
C LEU A 87 14.76 -10.67 17.45
N SER A 88 13.90 -9.68 17.72
CA SER A 88 12.55 -9.90 18.26
C SER A 88 11.59 -10.52 17.23
N THR A 89 11.96 -10.52 15.96
CA THR A 89 11.09 -10.93 14.85
C THR A 89 10.94 -12.45 14.70
N SER A 90 10.00 -12.88 13.85
CA SER A 90 9.78 -14.31 13.59
C SER A 90 10.87 -14.90 12.69
N VAL A 91 11.15 -16.19 12.84
CA VAL A 91 12.05 -16.94 11.94
C VAL A 91 11.57 -16.85 10.49
N ARG A 92 10.25 -16.85 10.27
CA ARG A 92 9.65 -16.71 8.93
C ARG A 92 9.94 -15.35 8.29
N THR A 93 10.03 -14.28 9.09
CA THR A 93 10.42 -12.94 8.63
C THR A 93 11.88 -12.95 8.16
N ILE A 94 12.78 -13.55 8.93
CA ILE A 94 14.20 -13.69 8.59
C ILE A 94 14.36 -14.43 7.27
N GLN A 95 13.68 -15.58 7.11
CA GLN A 95 13.69 -16.34 5.85
C GLN A 95 13.15 -15.52 4.67
N ARG A 96 12.07 -14.75 4.86
CA ARG A 96 11.51 -13.88 3.80
C ARG A 96 12.51 -12.84 3.35
N VAL A 97 13.20 -12.20 4.29
CA VAL A 97 14.21 -11.18 3.99
C VAL A 97 15.37 -11.81 3.23
N LEU A 98 15.92 -12.92 3.72
CA LEU A 98 17.01 -13.62 3.03
C LEU A 98 16.62 -14.04 1.60
N ALA A 99 15.41 -14.58 1.41
CA ALA A 99 14.90 -14.93 0.09
C ALA A 99 14.73 -13.70 -0.84
N SER A 100 14.35 -12.54 -0.30
CA SER A 100 14.18 -11.31 -1.10
C SER A 100 15.50 -10.67 -1.57
N GLN A 101 16.61 -11.02 -0.93
CA GLN A 101 17.95 -10.48 -1.23
C GLN A 101 18.78 -11.44 -2.10
N ALA A 102 18.24 -12.63 -2.41
CA ALA A 102 18.89 -13.65 -3.24
C ALA A 102 18.49 -13.58 -4.73
N SER A 103 17.73 -12.55 -5.13
CA SER A 103 17.33 -12.24 -6.50
C SER A 103 18.13 -11.05 -7.02
#